data_AF-A0A7Y3HBR8-F1
#
_entry.id   AF-A0A7Y3HBR8-F1
#
_cell.length_a   1.000
_cell.length_b   1.000
_cell.length_c   1.000
_cell.angle_alpha   90.00
_cell.angle_beta   90.00
_cell.angle_gamma   90.00
#
_symmetry.space_group_name_H-M   'P 1'
#
loop_
_entity.id
_entity.type
_entity.pdbx_description
1 polymer ?
#
loop_
_entity_poly.entity_id
_entity_poly.type
_entity_poly.pdbx_seq_one_letter_code
_entity_poly.pdbx_strand_id
1 'polypeptide(L)' 'MNHPQTTTNQVLRKVRYEIRGELAQRAHELELQGYEIVQLNIGNPGLFGYRTPETMRLAMIENLGSSEAY' A
#
# COMPACT_ATOMS: atom_id res chain seq x y z
N MET A 1 0.23 -28.92 8.58
CA MET A 1 0.82 -28.89 7.22
C MET A 1 2.06 -28.02 7.27
N ASN A 2 3.25 -28.60 7.06
CA ASN A 2 4.50 -27.83 6.99
C ASN A 2 4.52 -27.07 5.67
N HIS A 3 4.41 -25.75 5.74
CA HIS A 3 4.71 -24.90 4.58
C HIS A 3 6.21 -24.92 4.36
N PRO A 4 6.71 -25.20 3.13
CA PRO A 4 8.13 -25.09 2.86
C PRO A 4 8.58 -23.66 3.14
N GLN A 5 9.61 -23.50 3.98
CA GLN A 5 10.22 -22.20 4.26
C GLN A 5 10.93 -21.74 2.99
N THR A 6 10.28 -20.89 2.20
CA THR A 6 10.87 -20.31 0.99
C THR A 6 11.96 -19.32 1.39
N THR A 7 13.20 -19.59 1.00
CA THR A 7 14.32 -18.67 1.21
C THR A 7 14.27 -17.51 0.22
N THR A 8 14.31 -16.29 0.75
CA THR A 8 14.37 -15.05 -0.06
C THR A 8 15.73 -14.88 -0.74
N ASN A 9 15.75 -14.32 -1.96
CA ASN A 9 16.98 -14.04 -2.70
C ASN A 9 17.92 -13.08 -1.94
N GLN A 10 19.22 -13.37 -1.94
CA GLN A 10 20.24 -12.58 -1.25
C GLN A 10 20.30 -11.11 -1.70
N VAL A 11 19.94 -10.80 -2.95
CA VAL A 11 19.93 -9.42 -3.48
C VAL A 11 18.99 -8.51 -2.68
N LEU A 12 17.88 -9.06 -2.18
CA LEU A 12 16.89 -8.29 -1.41
C LEU A 12 17.41 -7.86 -0.04
N ARG A 13 18.48 -8.48 0.49
CA ARG A 13 19.06 -8.12 1.80
C ARG A 13 19.58 -6.68 1.88
N LYS A 14 19.90 -6.07 0.74
CA LYS A 14 20.40 -4.68 0.67
C LYS A 14 19.34 -3.67 0.26
N VAL A 15 18.13 -4.12 -0.07
CA VAL A 15 17.03 -3.23 -0.46
C VAL A 15 16.50 -2.53 0.80
N ARG A 16 16.42 -1.20 0.75
CA ARG A 16 15.85 -0.38 1.82
C ARG A 16 14.66 0.38 1.25
N TYR A 17 13.52 0.26 1.93
CA TYR A 17 12.30 1.02 1.62
C TYR A 17 11.75 1.61 2.91
N GLU A 18 12.29 2.76 3.29
CA GLU A 18 12.14 3.31 4.64
C GLU A 18 10.74 3.88 4.91
N ILE A 19 9.97 4.22 3.86
CA ILE A 19 8.60 4.74 3.97
C ILE A 19 7.68 3.79 4.75
N ARG A 20 7.96 2.47 4.72
CA ARG A 20 7.24 1.44 5.48
C ARG A 20 8.13 0.69 6.47
N GLY A 21 9.22 1.33 6.91
CA GLY A 21 10.17 0.76 7.86
C GLY A 21 9.75 0.96 9.33
N GLU A 22 10.75 1.02 10.21
CA GLU A 22 10.57 1.12 11.67
C GLU A 22 9.70 2.30 12.11
N LEU A 23 9.80 3.44 11.42
CA LEU A 23 8.98 4.62 11.72
C LEU A 23 7.48 4.34 11.49
N ALA A 24 7.13 3.65 10.41
CA ALA A 24 5.74 3.28 10.12
C ALA A 24 5.21 2.27 11.14
N GLN A 25 6.05 1.33 11.58
CA GLN A 25 5.72 0.41 12.65
C GLN A 25 5.46 1.15 13.97
N ARG A 26 6.31 2.11 14.33
CA ARG A 26 6.14 2.91 15.55
C ARG A 26 4.88 3.78 15.50
N ALA A 27 4.59 4.40 14.36
CA ALA A 27 3.35 5.14 14.14
C ALA A 27 2.13 4.24 14.36
N HIS A 28 2.15 3.02 13.81
CA HIS A 28 1.07 2.05 13.97
C HIS A 28 0.88 1.61 15.43
N GLU A 29 1.95 1.41 16.18
CA GLU A 29 1.87 1.12 17.62
C GLU A 29 1.19 2.25 18.40
N LEU A 30 1.47 3.52 18.05
CA LEU A 30 0.83 4.68 18.66
C LEU A 30 -0.66 4.76 18.29
N GLU A 31 -1.01 4.48 17.04
CA GLU A 31 -2.42 4.38 16.61
C GLU A 31 -3.18 3.33 17.44
N LEU A 32 -2.58 2.14 17.67
CA LEU A 32 -3.17 1.08 18.48
C LEU A 32 -3.34 1.48 19.96
N GLN A 33 -2.51 2.40 20.45
CA GLN A 33 -2.64 2.98 21.79
C GLN A 33 -3.71 4.09 21.86
N GLY A 34 -4.34 4.43 20.73
CA GLY A 34 -5.40 5.43 20.62
C GLY A 34 -4.91 6.85 20.29
N TYR A 35 -3.63 7.02 19.95
CA TYR A 35 -3.13 8.32 19.49
C TYR A 35 -3.56 8.58 18.05
N GLU A 36 -3.95 9.81 17.77
CA GLU A 36 -4.15 10.27 16.40
C GLU A 36 -2.79 10.55 15.75
N ILE A 37 -2.55 9.96 14.58
CA ILE A 37 -1.33 10.15 13.79
C ILE A 37 -1.68 10.83 12.47
N VAL A 38 -1.10 12.02 12.24
CA VAL A 38 -1.23 12.73 10.97
C VAL A 38 -0.16 12.26 10.00
N GLN A 39 -0.57 11.60 8.91
CA GLN A 39 0.36 10.99 7.94
C GLN A 39 0.88 12.02 6.92
N LEU A 40 1.95 12.74 7.25
CA LEU A 40 2.60 13.72 6.36
C LEU A 40 3.73 13.13 5.51
N ASN A 41 4.09 11.88 5.75
CA ASN A 41 5.22 11.19 5.13
C ASN A 41 4.81 10.37 3.89
N ILE A 42 3.52 10.30 3.56
CA ILE A 42 3.01 9.49 2.45
C ILE A 42 2.34 10.36 1.38
N GLY A 43 2.79 10.19 0.15
CA GLY A 43 2.16 10.78 -1.03
C GLY A 43 0.96 9.98 -1.51
N ASN A 44 0.02 9.61 -0.63
CA ASN A 44 -1.23 8.95 -1.01
C ASN A 44 -2.36 10.00 -1.09
N PRO A 45 -2.73 10.48 -2.29
CA PRO A 45 -3.74 11.52 -2.43
C PRO A 45 -5.12 11.11 -1.88
N GLY A 46 -5.43 9.81 -1.88
CA GLY A 46 -6.70 9.30 -1.37
C GLY A 46 -6.91 9.58 0.13
N LEU A 47 -5.84 9.61 0.93
CA LEU A 47 -5.91 9.97 2.36
C LEU A 47 -6.27 11.45 2.58
N PHE A 48 -6.08 12.29 1.57
CA PHE A 48 -6.34 13.73 1.62
C PHE A 48 -7.58 14.13 0.80
N GLY A 49 -8.44 13.16 0.46
CA GLY A 49 -9.71 13.42 -0.22
C GLY A 49 -9.60 13.59 -1.74
N TYR A 50 -8.42 13.45 -2.33
CA TYR A 50 -8.30 13.44 -3.79
C TYR A 50 -8.86 12.14 -4.36
N ARG A 51 -9.62 12.26 -5.45
CA ARG A 51 -10.22 11.13 -6.15
C ARG A 51 -9.79 11.15 -7.60
N THR A 52 -9.65 9.95 -8.18
CA THR A 52 -9.48 9.79 -9.61
C THR A 52 -10.62 10.51 -10.35
N PRO A 53 -10.34 11.24 -11.46
CA PRO A 53 -11.37 11.92 -12.23
C PRO A 53 -12.51 10.98 -12.63
N GLU A 54 -13.73 11.51 -12.64
CA GLU A 54 -14.93 10.71 -12.93
C GLU A 54 -14.86 10.01 -14.29
N THR A 55 -14.40 10.73 -15.32
CA THR A 55 -14.24 10.19 -16.68
C THR A 55 -13.35 8.95 -16.71
N MET A 56 -12.24 8.97 -15.96
CA MET A 56 -11.34 7.82 -15.85
C MET A 56 -11.99 6.67 -15.08
N ARG A 57 -12.72 6.96 -14.01
CA ARG A 57 -13.43 5.92 -13.24
C ARG A 57 -14.51 5.23 -14.08
N LEU A 58 -15.28 5.99 -14.87
CA LEU A 58 -16.29 5.44 -15.77
C LEU A 58 -15.66 4.57 -16.85
N ALA A 59 -14.60 5.05 -17.49
CA ALA A 59 -13.87 4.27 -18.49
C ALA A 59 -13.35 2.94 -17.91
N MET A 60 -12.81 2.95 -16.68
CA MET A 60 -12.37 1.71 -16.01
C MET A 60 -13.54 0.73 -15.79
N ILE A 61 -14.71 1.22 -15.36
CA ILE A 61 -15.90 0.38 -15.13
C ILE A 61 -16.40 -0.24 -16.43
N GLU A 62 -16.51 0.56 -17.50
CA GLU A 62 -17.00 0.12 -18.81
C GLU A 62 -16.11 -0.96 -19.42
N ASN A 63 -14.79 -0.85 -19.23
CA ASN A 63 -13.84 -1.76 -19.86
C ASN A 63 -13.47 -2.97 -18.97
N LEU A 64 -13.85 -2.97 -17.68
CA LEU A 64 -13.47 -4.05 -16.76
C LEU A 64 -13.95 -5.42 -17.23
N GLY A 65 -15.21 -5.53 -17.67
CA GLY A 65 -15.76 -6.81 -18.16
C GLY A 65 -15.08 -7.33 -19.42
N SER A 66 -14.56 -6.43 -20.26
CA SER A 66 -13.78 -6.82 -21.46
C SER A 66 -12.35 -7.27 -21.13
N SER A 67 -11.88 -7.01 -19.91
CA SER A 67 -10.51 -7.32 -19.44
C SER A 67 -10.43 -8.66 -18.68
N GLU A 68 -11.54 -9.41 -18.59
CA GLU A 68 -11.58 -10.67 -17.83
C GLU A 68 -10.98 -11.86 -18.60
N ALA A 69 -11.11 -11.87 -19.93
CA ALA A 69 -10.61 -12.95 -20.76
C ALA A 69 -9.16 -12.69 -21.20
N TYR A 70 -8.37 -13.77 -21.28
CA TYR A 70 -6.97 -13.78 -21.73
C TYR A 70 -6.86 -13.92 -23.25
#